data_AF-A0A9C9KRF1-F1
#
_entry.id   AF-A0A9C9KRF1-F1
#
_cell.length_a   1.000
_cell.length_b   1.000
_cell.length_c   1.000
_cell.angle_alpha   90.00
_cell.angle_beta   90.00
_cell.angle_gamma   90.00
#
_symmetry.space_group_name_H-M   'P 1'
#
loop_
_entity.id
_entity.type
_entity.pdbx_description
1 polymer ?
#
loop_
_entity_poly.entity_id
_entity_poly.type
_entity_poly.pdbx_seq_one_letter_code
_entity_poly.pdbx_strand_id
1 'polypeptide(L)'
;MSYSVSHDFLQEKLLNSGATAGASEAHGTLCGTISSAGKAPFQDWVRQVLGQAPVSGDVLMAEVAGLLEEVFVESETGMASDLYEFELLLPNDDQPLTDRVRALG
;
A
#
# COMPACT_ATOMS: atom_id res chain seq x y z
N MET A 1 -0.69 -6.17 -13.95
CA MET A 1 -1.11 -7.09 -12.88
C MET A 1 -1.97 -6.28 -11.94
N SER A 2 -3.24 -6.66 -11.80
CA SER A 2 -4.11 -6.00 -10.83
C SER A 2 -3.87 -6.56 -9.44
N TYR A 3 -3.85 -5.68 -8.44
CA TYR A 3 -3.66 -6.10 -7.05
C TYR A 3 -4.81 -6.99 -6.58
N SER A 4 -4.51 -7.95 -5.71
CA SER A 4 -5.53 -8.78 -5.05
C SER A 4 -6.41 -7.95 -4.11
N VAL A 5 -5.82 -6.93 -3.47
CA VAL A 5 -6.50 -5.97 -2.61
C VAL A 5 -6.90 -4.73 -3.42
N SER A 6 -8.18 -4.35 -3.36
CA SER A 6 -8.65 -3.12 -4.00
C SER A 6 -8.22 -1.88 -3.22
N HIS A 7 -7.98 -0.77 -3.94
CA HIS A 7 -7.65 0.52 -3.36
C HIS A 7 -8.66 0.94 -2.27
N ASP A 8 -9.96 0.89 -2.58
CA ASP A 8 -11.01 1.39 -1.68
C ASP A 8 -11.10 0.58 -0.38
N PHE A 9 -10.92 -0.74 -0.48
CA PHE A 9 -10.91 -1.61 0.69
C PHE A 9 -9.70 -1.34 1.59
N LEU A 10 -8.50 -1.23 1.01
CA LEU A 10 -7.30 -0.90 1.78
C LEU A 10 -7.40 0.50 2.39
N GLN A 11 -7.90 1.48 1.62
CA GLN A 11 -8.09 2.86 2.06
C GLN A 11 -9.02 2.91 3.28
N GLU A 12 -10.14 2.19 3.25
CA GLU A 12 -11.06 2.09 4.38
C GLU A 12 -10.38 1.48 5.61
N LYS A 13 -9.65 0.37 5.45
CA LYS A 13 -8.98 -0.33 6.55
C LYS A 13 -7.89 0.51 7.20
N LEU A 14 -7.07 1.21 6.40
CA LEU A 14 -6.03 2.12 6.90
C LEU A 14 -6.62 3.32 7.65
N LEU A 15 -7.71 3.91 7.14
CA LEU A 15 -8.40 5.00 7.83
C LEU A 15 -8.98 4.53 9.17
N ASN A 16 -9.66 3.36 9.18
CA ASN A 16 -10.28 2.80 10.38
C ASN A 16 -9.25 2.36 11.42
N SER A 17 -8.04 1.97 11.00
CA SER A 17 -6.95 1.63 11.90
C SER A 17 -6.25 2.87 12.49
N GLY A 18 -6.52 4.06 11.97
CA GLY A 18 -5.79 5.28 12.35
C GLY A 18 -4.36 5.30 11.82
N ALA A 19 -4.11 4.63 10.68
CA ALA A 19 -2.82 4.67 10.00
C ALA A 19 -2.45 6.11 9.60
N THR A 20 -1.16 6.37 9.44
CA THR A 20 -0.66 7.70 9.08
C THR A 20 -0.68 7.98 7.58
N ALA A 21 -0.82 6.94 6.76
CA ALA A 21 -0.87 7.04 5.30
C ALA A 21 -2.11 6.33 4.73
N GLY A 22 -2.66 6.86 3.63
CA GLY A 22 -3.70 6.21 2.83
C GLY A 22 -3.13 5.15 1.89
N ALA A 23 -3.99 4.44 1.16
CA ALA A 23 -3.62 3.32 0.28
C ALA A 23 -2.60 3.73 -0.80
N SER A 24 -2.89 4.79 -1.56
CA SER A 24 -1.98 5.26 -2.62
C SER A 24 -0.66 5.82 -2.07
N GLU A 25 -0.67 6.47 -0.91
CA GLU A 25 0.53 6.99 -0.28
C GLU A 25 1.42 5.86 0.28
N ALA A 26 0.81 4.87 0.94
CA ALA A 26 1.50 3.67 1.40
C ALA A 26 2.15 2.93 0.23
N HIS A 27 1.44 2.78 -0.88
CA HIS A 27 1.97 2.17 -2.10
C HIS A 27 3.11 3.00 -2.72
N GLY A 28 2.91 4.31 -2.88
CA GLY A 28 3.92 5.20 -3.44
C GLY A 28 5.23 5.23 -2.63
N THR A 29 5.14 5.22 -1.30
CA THR A 29 6.33 5.15 -0.43
C THR A 29 7.07 3.82 -0.54
N LEU A 30 6.35 2.70 -0.70
CA LEU A 30 6.95 1.39 -0.97
C LEU A 30 7.70 1.41 -2.31
N CYS A 31 7.03 1.83 -3.39
CA CYS A 31 7.61 1.86 -4.72
C CYS A 31 8.84 2.79 -4.78
N GLY A 32 8.77 3.97 -4.16
CA GLY A 32 9.91 4.87 -4.05
C GLY A 32 11.10 4.22 -3.34
N THR A 33 10.83 3.48 -2.26
CA THR A 33 11.87 2.75 -1.52
C THR A 33 12.51 1.66 -2.39
N ILE A 34 11.70 0.80 -3.01
CA ILE A 34 12.18 -0.25 -3.93
C ILE A 34 13.01 0.35 -5.07
N SER A 35 12.52 1.40 -5.73
CA SER A 35 13.22 2.06 -6.83
C SER A 35 14.56 2.67 -6.41
N SER A 36 14.67 3.16 -5.17
CA SER A 36 15.89 3.81 -4.66
C SER A 36 16.94 2.83 -4.13
N ALA A 37 16.53 1.77 -3.44
CA ALA A 37 17.39 0.88 -2.66
C ALA A 37 17.39 -0.57 -3.15
N GLY A 38 16.60 -0.89 -4.18
CA GLY A 38 16.42 -2.24 -4.73
C GLY A 38 15.57 -3.18 -3.88
N LYS A 39 15.34 -2.86 -2.60
CA LYS A 39 14.46 -3.59 -1.69
C LYS A 39 13.94 -2.67 -0.58
N ALA A 40 12.75 -2.94 -0.09
CA ALA A 40 12.19 -2.28 1.09
C ALA A 40 12.14 -3.27 2.26
N PRO A 41 12.64 -2.94 3.47
CA PRO A 41 12.40 -3.80 4.62
C PRO A 41 10.91 -3.71 5.02
N PHE A 42 10.16 -4.80 4.83
CA PHE A 42 8.71 -4.85 5.09
C PHE A 42 8.31 -4.24 6.43
N GLN A 43 9.00 -4.62 7.52
CA GLN A 43 8.70 -4.14 8.87
C GLN A 43 8.91 -2.64 9.06
N ASP A 44 9.91 -2.06 8.36
CA ASP A 44 10.18 -0.62 8.43
C ASP A 44 9.11 0.15 7.65
N TRP A 45 8.73 -0.35 6.48
CA TRP A 45 7.67 0.24 5.67
C TRP A 45 6.31 0.15 6.37
N VAL A 46 5.93 -1.00 6.92
CA VAL A 46 4.67 -1.15 7.68
C VAL A 46 4.63 -0.20 8.87
N ARG A 47 5.74 -0.06 9.61
CA ARG A 47 5.83 0.90 10.71
C ARG A 47 5.64 2.34 10.23
N GLN A 48 6.17 2.69 9.06
CA GLN A 48 5.98 4.01 8.45
C GLN A 48 4.51 4.24 8.04
N VAL A 49 3.84 3.25 7.47
CA VAL A 49 2.43 3.35 7.05
C VAL A 49 1.50 3.46 8.25
N LEU A 50 1.71 2.61 9.27
CA LEU A 50 0.86 2.55 10.46
C LEU A 50 1.20 3.65 11.49
N GLY A 51 2.36 4.29 11.38
CA GLY A 51 2.88 5.27 12.35
C GLY A 51 3.35 4.66 13.69
N GLN A 52 3.13 3.36 13.90
CA GLN A 52 3.49 2.63 15.10
C GLN A 52 3.74 1.15 14.80
N ALA A 53 4.43 0.46 15.70
CA ALA A 53 4.57 -0.99 15.59
C ALA A 53 3.24 -1.68 15.92
N PRO A 54 2.82 -2.73 15.18
CA PRO A 54 1.67 -3.53 15.55
C PRO A 54 1.82 -4.08 16.97
N VAL A 55 0.80 -3.91 17.80
CA VAL A 55 0.79 -4.42 19.18
C VAL A 55 0.15 -5.82 19.19
N SER A 56 0.81 -6.78 19.81
CA SER A 56 0.28 -8.13 19.96
C SER A 56 -1.10 -8.12 20.62
N GLY A 57 -2.09 -8.73 19.96
CA GLY A 57 -3.48 -8.82 20.44
C GLY A 57 -4.43 -7.80 19.81
N ASP A 58 -3.93 -6.84 19.04
CA ASP A 58 -4.78 -5.95 18.23
C ASP A 58 -5.14 -6.64 16.90
N VAL A 59 -6.37 -7.17 16.85
CA VAL A 59 -6.89 -7.91 15.70
C VAL A 59 -6.99 -7.02 14.45
N LEU A 60 -7.35 -5.75 14.61
CA LEU A 60 -7.48 -4.82 13.48
C LEU A 60 -6.10 -4.51 12.89
N MET A 61 -5.11 -4.27 13.74
CA MET A 61 -3.73 -4.04 13.28
C MET A 61 -3.15 -5.27 12.58
N ALA A 62 -3.44 -6.46 13.08
CA ALA A 62 -3.01 -7.70 12.44
C ALA A 62 -3.66 -7.90 11.06
N GLU A 63 -4.95 -7.57 10.93
CA GLU A 63 -5.66 -7.61 9.64
C GLU A 63 -5.04 -6.62 8.64
N VAL A 64 -4.85 -5.36 9.04
CA VAL A 64 -4.26 -4.33 8.18
C VAL A 64 -2.83 -4.69 7.77
N ALA A 65 -2.02 -5.23 8.68
CA ALA A 65 -0.67 -5.68 8.37
C ALA A 65 -0.66 -6.81 7.33
N GLY A 66 -1.63 -7.73 7.36
CA GLY A 66 -1.79 -8.77 6.34
C GLY A 66 -2.11 -8.20 4.96
N LEU A 67 -3.03 -7.22 4.89
CA LEU A 67 -3.33 -6.54 3.63
C LEU A 67 -2.13 -5.78 3.07
N LEU A 68 -1.33 -5.15 3.94
CA LEU A 68 -0.09 -4.49 3.54
C LEU A 68 0.96 -5.49 3.06
N GLU A 69 1.02 -6.71 3.62
CA GLU A 69 1.89 -7.78 3.14
C GLU A 69 1.54 -8.21 1.71
N GLU A 70 0.26 -8.33 1.39
CA GLU A 70 -0.20 -8.64 0.03
C GLU A 70 0.25 -7.56 -0.97
N VAL A 71 0.00 -6.28 -0.66
CA VAL A 71 0.45 -5.14 -1.47
C VAL A 71 1.97 -5.12 -1.61
N PHE A 72 2.70 -5.45 -0.54
CA PHE A 72 4.15 -5.49 -0.54
C PHE A 72 4.70 -6.51 -1.54
N VAL A 73 4.24 -7.76 -1.42
CA VAL A 73 4.69 -8.87 -2.26
C VAL A 73 4.33 -8.63 -3.73
N GLU A 74 3.12 -8.14 -4.01
CA GLU A 74 2.68 -7.84 -5.37
C GLU A 74 3.45 -6.67 -5.98
N SER A 75 3.78 -5.64 -5.20
CA SER A 75 4.60 -4.52 -5.67
C SER A 75 6.03 -4.94 -5.96
N GLU A 76 6.68 -5.72 -5.08
CA GLU A 76 8.02 -6.26 -5.34
C GLU A 76 8.04 -7.14 -6.59
N THR A 77 7.04 -8.01 -6.74
CA THR A 77 6.91 -8.91 -7.90
C THR A 77 6.70 -8.12 -9.19
N GLY A 78 5.75 -7.18 -9.19
CA GLY A 78 5.44 -6.36 -10.36
C GLY A 78 6.62 -5.47 -10.78
N MET A 79 7.32 -4.86 -9.83
CA MET A 79 8.46 -3.99 -10.11
C MET A 79 9.70 -4.77 -10.58
N ALA A 80 9.86 -6.03 -10.17
CA ALA A 80 10.95 -6.90 -10.64
C ALA A 80 10.63 -7.60 -11.98
N SER A 81 9.38 -7.52 -12.47
CA SER A 81 8.93 -8.19 -13.68
C SER A 81 9.38 -7.47 -14.95
N ASP A 82 10.00 -8.20 -15.87
CA ASP A 82 10.35 -7.70 -17.22
C ASP A 82 9.13 -7.58 -18.16
N LEU A 83 7.95 -7.98 -17.70
CA LEU A 83 6.71 -7.96 -18.49
C LEU A 83 5.94 -6.64 -18.38
N TYR A 84 6.50 -5.64 -17.68
CA TYR A 84 5.86 -4.33 -17.44
C TYR A 84 4.45 -4.44 -16.83
N GLU A 85 4.29 -5.41 -15.91
CA GLU A 85 3.01 -5.71 -15.27
C GLU A 85 2.75 -4.86 -14.02
N PHE A 86 3.70 -4.02 -13.61
CA PHE A 86 3.53 -3.12 -12.48
C PHE A 86 2.41 -2.11 -12.73
N GLU A 87 1.48 -2.01 -11.78
CA GLU A 87 0.39 -1.04 -11.75
C GLU A 87 0.46 -0.21 -10.46
N LEU A 88 -0.07 1.01 -10.52
CA LEU A 88 -0.22 1.86 -9.34
C LEU A 88 -1.51 1.51 -8.59
N LEU A 89 -1.43 1.46 -7.25
CA LEU A 89 -2.61 1.27 -6.41
C LEU A 89 -3.36 2.60 -6.24
N LEU A 90 -4.27 2.87 -7.18
CA LEU A 90 -5.04 4.12 -7.26
C LEU A 90 -6.55 3.86 -7.17
N PRO A 91 -7.36 4.89 -6.85
CA PRO A 91 -8.80 4.79 -6.98
C PRO A 91 -9.22 4.37 -8.38
N ASN A 92 -10.32 3.61 -8.46
CA ASN A 92 -10.88 3.17 -9.73
C ASN A 92 -11.22 4.35 -10.66
N ASP A 93 -11.26 4.09 -11.96
CA ASP A 93 -11.46 5.12 -12.99
C ASP A 93 -12.86 5.77 -12.96
N ASP A 94 -13.83 5.11 -12.32
CA ASP A 94 -15.18 5.62 -12.09
C ASP A 94 -15.27 6.61 -10.91
N GLN A 95 -14.22 6.74 -10.11
CA GLN A 95 -14.14 7.71 -9.03
C GLN A 95 -14.01 9.15 -9.58
N PRO A 96 -14.48 10.17 -8.83
CA PRO A 96 -14.36 11.56 -9.23
C PRO A 96 -12.91 11.93 -9.59
N LEU A 97 -12.74 12.72 -10.66
CA LEU A 97 -11.42 13.16 -11.11
C LEU A 97 -10.60 13.82 -10.00
N THR A 98 -11.26 14.58 -9.12
CA THR A 98 -10.61 15.23 -7.97
C THR A 98 -9.95 14.24 -7.02
N ASP A 99 -10.58 13.09 -6.81
CA ASP A 99 -10.08 12.08 -5.88
C ASP A 99 -8.95 11.28 -6.52
N ARG A 100 -9.08 10.94 -7.80
CA ARG A 100 -8.02 10.30 -8.60
C ARG A 100 -6.77 11.17 -8.71
N VAL A 101 -6.92 12.49 -8.90
CA VAL A 101 -5.81 13.43 -8.93
C VAL A 101 -5.15 13.55 -7.56
N ARG A 102 -5.94 13.66 -6.48
CA ARG A 102 -5.38 13.72 -5.12
C ARG A 102 -4.57 12.46 -4.78
N ALA A 103 -5.00 11.29 -5.24
CA ALA A 103 -4.29 10.03 -5.00
C ALA A 103 -2.90 9.96 -5.67
N LEU A 104 -2.61 10.82 -6.66
CA LEU A 104 -1.31 10.89 -7.33
C LEU A 104 -0.28 11.80 -6.61
N GLY A 105 -0.71 12.61 -5.63
CA GLY A 105 0.15 13.57 -4.91
C GLY A 105 -0.31 15.02 -5.03
#